data_AF-A0A3A3GMZ8-F1
#
_entry.id   AF-A0A3A3GMZ8-F1
#
_cell.length_a   1.000
_cell.length_b   1.000
_cell.length_c   1.000
_cell.angle_alpha   90.00
_cell.angle_beta   90.00
_cell.angle_gamma   90.00
#
_symmetry.space_group_name_H-M   'P 1'
#
loop_
_entity.id
_entity.type
_entity.pdbx_description
1 polymer ?
#
loop_
_entity_poly.entity_id
_entity_poly.type
_entity_poly.pdbx_seq_one_letter_code
_entity_poly.pdbx_strand_id
1 'polypeptide(L)'
;MAGLRTWGAAAAILSIAVAISGCGASPTSQIFDRFEKASSTEVNVPAAMSSLKTLEDKDEKQYISIINQGKQDNRNVQTLIDNTNQALAERKQVLEQMKAQLDEARDQIGEMDGIIANLKEEELKKPAEEAYQAYVKRYDTFKSLFESYEKWIEHEQSLYEQLKSEDTKLKSINKAVAERNEAYRQVEELKTQFNDYTTQFNTLKSSFYEKAGLQVKKPEQPKENDDSVDPELEIPPIENDGSE
;
A
#
# COMPACT_ATOMS: atom_id res chain seq x y z
N MET A 1 -35.18 78.16 41.28
CA MET A 1 -33.86 77.73 41.80
C MET A 1 -33.99 76.33 42.36
N ALA A 2 -33.01 75.47 42.06
CA ALA A 2 -32.85 74.07 42.53
C ALA A 2 -33.93 73.08 42.02
N GLY A 3 -33.63 71.87 41.56
CA GLY A 3 -32.38 71.13 41.49
C GLY A 3 -32.60 69.81 40.75
N LEU A 4 -31.54 69.35 40.11
CA LEU A 4 -31.33 68.12 39.35
C LEU A 4 -31.78 66.85 40.12
N ARG A 5 -32.32 65.84 39.42
CA ARG A 5 -31.92 64.42 39.55
C ARG A 5 -32.70 63.47 38.63
N THR A 6 -32.05 63.12 37.52
CA THR A 6 -32.38 61.98 36.65
C THR A 6 -31.82 60.69 37.26
N TRP A 7 -32.68 59.74 37.66
CA TRP A 7 -32.35 58.32 37.87
C TRP A 7 -33.35 57.57 36.98
N GLY A 8 -33.03 56.79 35.94
CA GLY A 8 -31.83 55.99 35.71
C GLY A 8 -32.15 54.53 36.04
N ALA A 9 -32.64 53.76 35.06
CA ALA A 9 -32.55 52.29 35.03
C ALA A 9 -32.98 51.76 33.65
N ALA A 10 -32.21 52.07 32.60
CA ALA A 10 -32.17 51.19 31.43
C ALA A 10 -31.33 49.98 31.87
N ALA A 11 -31.95 48.82 32.02
CA ALA A 11 -31.24 47.57 32.26
C ALA A 11 -30.43 47.21 31.01
N ALA A 12 -29.19 47.68 30.96
CA ALA A 12 -28.21 47.19 30.01
C ALA A 12 -27.84 45.76 30.43
N ILE A 13 -28.45 44.78 29.77
CA ILE A 13 -28.01 43.38 29.82
C ILE A 13 -26.61 43.36 29.20
N LEU A 14 -25.60 43.40 30.06
CA LEU A 14 -24.22 43.17 29.67
C LEU A 14 -24.08 41.67 29.37
N SER A 15 -24.42 41.28 28.14
CA SER A 15 -24.11 39.95 27.63
C SER A 15 -22.60 39.81 27.58
N ILE A 16 -22.03 39.16 28.60
CA ILE A 16 -20.66 38.70 28.58
C ILE A 16 -20.59 37.64 27.48
N ALA A 17 -20.10 38.05 26.31
CA ALA A 17 -19.65 37.12 25.30
C ALA A 17 -18.42 36.40 25.87
N VAL A 18 -18.65 35.22 26.46
CA VAL A 18 -17.57 34.27 26.70
C VAL A 18 -17.11 33.83 25.32
N ALA A 19 -16.05 34.45 24.82
CA ALA A 19 -15.30 33.91 23.70
C ALA A 19 -14.76 32.56 24.17
N ILE A 20 -15.45 31.48 23.79
CA ILE A 20 -14.90 30.14 23.87
C ILE A 20 -13.79 30.13 22.82
N SER A 21 -12.58 30.52 23.23
CA SER A 21 -11.39 30.10 22.51
C SER A 21 -11.37 28.59 22.60
N GLY A 22 -11.98 27.91 21.63
CA GLY A 22 -11.76 26.50 21.43
C GLY A 22 -10.25 26.33 21.32
N CYS A 23 -9.63 25.76 22.35
CA CYS A 23 -8.26 25.30 22.27
C CYS A 23 -8.29 24.05 21.38
N GLY A 24 -8.53 24.27 20.08
CA GLY A 24 -8.36 23.24 19.07
C GLY A 24 -6.89 22.87 19.02
N ALA A 25 -6.61 21.59 18.81
CA ALA A 25 -5.25 21.12 18.61
C ALA A 25 -4.54 21.99 17.54
N SER A 26 -3.29 22.36 17.78
CA SER A 26 -2.53 23.16 16.81
C SER A 26 -2.44 22.41 15.47
N PRO A 27 -2.33 23.11 14.33
CA PRO A 27 -2.14 22.47 13.03
C PRO A 27 -0.98 21.45 13.04
N THR A 28 0.11 21.78 13.72
CA THR A 28 1.26 20.89 13.94
C THR A 28 0.87 19.59 14.66
N SER A 29 0.10 19.68 15.74
CA SER A 29 -0.37 18.50 16.49
C SER A 29 -1.35 17.66 15.67
N GLN A 30 -2.23 18.30 14.89
CA GLN A 30 -3.18 17.58 14.04
C GLN A 30 -2.48 16.79 12.93
N ILE A 31 -1.45 17.37 12.31
CA ILE A 31 -0.62 16.69 11.29
C ILE A 31 0.10 15.49 11.92
N PHE A 32 0.75 15.70 13.07
CA PHE A 32 1.41 14.63 13.82
C PHE A 32 0.44 13.49 14.14
N ASP A 33 -0.72 13.80 14.71
CA ASP A 33 -1.71 12.79 15.10
C ASP A 33 -2.24 12.00 13.91
N ARG A 34 -2.46 12.64 12.75
CA ARG A 34 -2.93 11.97 11.53
C ARG A 34 -1.87 11.03 10.97
N PHE A 35 -0.63 11.49 10.85
CA PHE A 35 0.48 10.67 10.38
C PHE A 35 0.75 9.47 11.29
N GLU A 36 0.72 9.65 12.61
CA GLU A 36 0.96 8.55 13.56
C GLU A 36 -0.22 7.57 13.62
N LYS A 37 -1.47 8.04 13.52
CA LYS A 37 -2.64 7.14 13.42
C LYS A 37 -2.56 6.26 12.18
N ALA A 38 -2.32 6.85 11.00
CA ALA A 38 -2.14 6.08 9.77
C ALA A 38 -0.98 5.09 9.89
N SER A 39 0.18 5.53 10.40
CA SER A 39 1.34 4.65 10.60
C SER A 39 1.05 3.49 11.55
N SER A 40 0.26 3.73 12.60
CA SER A 40 -0.14 2.69 13.56
C SER A 40 -1.14 1.69 12.95
N THR A 41 -2.06 2.16 12.12
CA THR A 41 -3.02 1.30 11.39
C THR A 41 -2.30 0.39 10.40
N GLU A 42 -1.22 0.89 9.81
CA GLU A 42 -0.40 0.17 8.81
C GLU A 42 0.70 -0.72 9.40
N VAL A 43 0.74 -0.93 10.72
CA VAL A 43 1.85 -1.64 11.38
C VAL A 43 2.14 -3.04 10.82
N ASN A 44 1.14 -3.71 10.25
CA ASN A 44 1.28 -5.05 9.67
C ASN A 44 1.56 -5.06 8.15
N VAL A 45 1.54 -3.91 7.47
CA VAL A 45 1.78 -3.83 6.01
C VAL A 45 3.15 -4.42 5.64
N PRO A 46 4.27 -4.15 6.36
CA PRO A 46 5.56 -4.77 6.05
C PRO A 46 5.54 -6.31 6.16
N ALA A 47 4.82 -6.84 7.15
CA ALA A 47 4.67 -8.28 7.33
C ALA A 47 3.82 -8.90 6.20
N ALA A 48 2.75 -8.22 5.77
CA ALA A 48 1.95 -8.63 4.63
C ALA A 48 2.78 -8.68 3.34
N MET A 49 3.58 -7.64 3.05
CA MET A 49 4.49 -7.62 1.89
C MET A 49 5.51 -8.77 1.91
N SER A 50 6.07 -9.09 3.08
CA SER A 50 6.96 -10.24 3.25
C SER A 50 6.25 -11.58 3.01
N SER A 51 5.00 -11.69 3.46
CA SER A 51 4.16 -12.86 3.20
C SER A 51 3.85 -13.00 1.71
N LEU A 52 3.59 -11.91 0.99
CA LEU A 52 3.37 -11.92 -0.46
C LEU A 52 4.60 -12.45 -1.19
N LYS A 53 5.79 -11.93 -0.88
CA LYS A 53 7.05 -12.43 -1.45
C LYS A 53 7.24 -13.94 -1.21
N THR A 54 6.97 -14.41 0.01
CA THR A 54 7.09 -15.84 0.33
C THR A 54 6.12 -16.70 -0.50
N LEU A 55 4.90 -16.22 -0.73
CA LEU A 55 3.90 -16.91 -1.55
C LEU A 55 4.27 -16.87 -3.05
N GLU A 56 4.86 -15.77 -3.52
CA GLU A 56 5.39 -15.63 -4.88
C GLU A 56 6.49 -16.66 -5.17
N ASP A 57 7.50 -16.73 -4.29
CA ASP A 57 8.60 -17.70 -4.39
C ASP A 57 8.09 -19.15 -4.37
N LYS A 58 7.01 -19.41 -3.63
CA LYS A 58 6.40 -20.74 -3.54
C LYS A 58 5.68 -21.11 -4.84
N ASP A 59 4.92 -20.18 -5.41
CA ASP A 59 4.16 -20.42 -6.64
C ASP A 59 5.07 -20.62 -7.84
N GLU A 60 6.21 -19.93 -7.89
CA GLU A 60 7.23 -20.13 -8.91
C GLU A 60 7.85 -21.53 -8.84
N LYS A 61 8.28 -21.96 -7.65
CA LYS A 61 8.82 -23.32 -7.43
C LYS A 61 7.82 -24.39 -7.83
N GLN A 62 6.54 -24.16 -7.54
CA GLN A 62 5.47 -25.06 -7.96
C GLN A 62 5.27 -25.06 -9.47
N TYR A 63 5.30 -23.90 -10.12
CA TYR A 63 5.24 -23.81 -11.58
C TYR A 63 6.39 -24.58 -12.25
N ILE A 64 7.63 -24.36 -11.81
CA ILE A 64 8.80 -25.09 -12.33
C ILE A 64 8.62 -26.61 -12.15
N SER A 65 8.07 -27.03 -11.00
CA SER A 65 7.77 -28.43 -10.73
C SER A 65 6.68 -28.98 -11.66
N ILE A 66 5.62 -28.21 -11.93
CA ILE A 66 4.54 -28.58 -12.85
C ILE A 66 5.09 -28.80 -14.27
N ILE A 67 5.91 -27.87 -14.78
CA ILE A 67 6.52 -28.00 -16.11
C ILE A 67 7.46 -29.20 -16.19
N ASN A 68 8.30 -29.41 -15.18
CA ASN A 68 9.24 -30.53 -15.18
C ASN A 68 8.54 -31.89 -15.08
N GLN A 69 7.49 -32.00 -14.26
CA GLN A 69 6.73 -33.26 -14.12
C GLN A 69 5.81 -33.53 -15.32
N GLY A 70 5.20 -32.50 -15.89
CA GLY A 70 4.40 -32.63 -17.11
C GLY A 70 5.18 -33.21 -18.30
N LYS A 71 6.50 -32.97 -18.36
CA LYS A 71 7.40 -33.61 -19.34
C LYS A 71 7.68 -35.09 -19.06
N GLN A 72 7.53 -35.56 -17.82
CA GLN A 72 8.07 -36.85 -17.38
C GLN A 72 7.04 -37.98 -17.29
N ASP A 73 5.82 -37.71 -16.82
CA ASP A 73 4.64 -38.60 -16.89
C ASP A 73 3.50 -37.86 -16.17
N ASN A 74 2.31 -37.74 -16.78
CA ASN A 74 1.23 -36.81 -16.37
C ASN A 74 0.56 -37.11 -15.01
N ARG A 75 1.16 -37.99 -14.19
CA ARG A 75 0.62 -38.52 -12.95
C ARG A 75 1.26 -37.82 -11.75
N ASN A 76 0.84 -36.58 -11.47
CA ASN A 76 0.96 -35.82 -10.20
C ASN A 76 0.70 -34.30 -10.41
N VAL A 77 0.56 -33.87 -11.66
CA VAL A 77 0.33 -32.47 -12.05
C VAL A 77 -0.95 -31.89 -11.43
N GLN A 78 -2.02 -32.69 -11.30
CA GLN A 78 -3.28 -32.22 -10.71
C GLN A 78 -3.11 -31.78 -9.24
N THR A 79 -2.45 -32.59 -8.41
CA THR A 79 -2.21 -32.26 -6.99
C THR A 79 -1.32 -31.01 -6.85
N LEU A 80 -0.33 -30.86 -7.73
CA LEU A 80 0.51 -29.66 -7.75
C LEU A 80 -0.32 -28.42 -8.07
N ILE A 81 -1.16 -28.49 -9.11
CA ILE A 81 -2.01 -27.38 -9.51
C ILE A 81 -3.04 -27.03 -8.41
N ASP A 82 -3.62 -28.02 -7.74
CA ASP A 82 -4.55 -27.78 -6.63
C ASP A 82 -3.84 -27.06 -5.47
N ASN A 83 -2.61 -27.46 -5.12
CA ASN A 83 -1.79 -26.79 -4.12
C ASN A 83 -1.42 -25.35 -4.54
N THR A 84 -1.20 -25.11 -5.83
CA THR A 84 -0.91 -23.76 -6.35
C THR A 84 -2.14 -22.87 -6.31
N ASN A 85 -3.32 -23.39 -6.66
CA ASN A 85 -4.57 -22.62 -6.53
C ASN A 85 -4.85 -22.22 -5.08
N GLN A 86 -4.49 -23.06 -4.11
CA GLN A 86 -4.58 -22.69 -2.69
C GLN A 86 -3.64 -21.53 -2.35
N ALA A 87 -2.39 -21.57 -2.81
CA ALA A 87 -1.43 -20.50 -2.54
C ALA A 87 -1.82 -19.17 -3.21
N LEU A 88 -2.41 -19.20 -4.42
CA LEU A 88 -3.01 -18.04 -5.06
C LEU A 88 -4.17 -17.45 -4.24
N ALA A 89 -5.01 -18.31 -3.64
CA ALA A 89 -6.09 -17.86 -2.76
C ALA A 89 -5.54 -17.22 -1.47
N GLU A 90 -4.48 -17.79 -0.89
CA GLU A 90 -3.77 -17.19 0.25
C GLU A 90 -3.18 -15.81 -0.11
N ARG A 91 -2.57 -15.68 -1.30
CA ARG A 91 -2.04 -14.40 -1.80
C ARG A 91 -3.15 -13.35 -1.93
N LYS A 92 -4.29 -13.73 -2.52
CA LYS A 92 -5.47 -12.85 -2.61
C LYS A 92 -5.97 -12.39 -1.24
N GLN A 93 -6.05 -13.30 -0.28
CA GLN A 93 -6.48 -12.97 1.08
C GLN A 93 -5.53 -11.96 1.76
N VAL A 94 -4.22 -12.12 1.60
CA VAL A 94 -3.23 -11.16 2.13
C VAL A 94 -3.41 -9.78 1.49
N LEU A 95 -3.63 -9.71 0.17
CA LEU A 95 -3.88 -8.45 -0.54
C LEU A 95 -5.16 -7.76 -0.08
N GLU A 96 -6.25 -8.50 0.12
CA GLU A 96 -7.52 -7.96 0.62
C GLU A 96 -7.38 -7.38 2.04
N GLN A 97 -6.64 -8.08 2.91
CA GLN A 97 -6.33 -7.57 4.25
C GLN A 97 -5.48 -6.29 4.18
N MET A 98 -4.44 -6.29 3.35
CA MET A 98 -3.58 -5.12 3.15
C MET A 98 -4.38 -3.94 2.59
N LYS A 99 -5.32 -4.21 1.67
CA LYS A 99 -6.23 -3.21 1.12
C LYS A 99 -7.10 -2.58 2.19
N ALA A 100 -7.75 -3.39 3.03
CA ALA A 100 -8.58 -2.88 4.12
C ALA A 100 -7.77 -1.98 5.07
N GLN A 101 -6.53 -2.38 5.42
CA GLN A 101 -5.67 -1.57 6.29
C GLN A 101 -5.23 -0.24 5.65
N LEU A 102 -4.85 -0.26 4.37
CA LEU A 102 -4.39 0.94 3.67
C LEU A 102 -5.54 1.90 3.33
N ASP A 103 -6.74 1.38 3.05
CA ASP A 103 -7.95 2.19 2.90
C ASP A 103 -8.30 2.88 4.23
N GLU A 104 -8.30 2.14 5.34
CA GLU A 104 -8.55 2.71 6.67
C GLU A 104 -7.52 3.78 7.04
N ALA A 105 -6.23 3.52 6.78
CA ALA A 105 -5.17 4.47 7.05
C ALA A 105 -5.29 5.75 6.20
N ARG A 106 -5.69 5.61 4.92
CA ARG A 106 -5.95 6.75 4.03
C ARG A 106 -7.11 7.62 4.53
N ASP A 107 -8.17 7.00 5.01
CA ASP A 107 -9.32 7.69 5.63
C ASP A 107 -8.90 8.44 6.90
N GLN A 108 -8.06 7.83 7.73
CA GLN A 108 -7.55 8.44 8.95
C GLN A 108 -6.62 9.64 8.67
N ILE A 109 -5.80 9.58 7.61
CA ILE A 109 -5.01 10.73 7.16
C ILE A 109 -5.94 11.84 6.63
N GLY A 110 -6.97 11.47 5.86
CA GLY A 110 -7.93 12.41 5.29
C GLY A 110 -7.28 13.50 4.44
N GLU A 111 -8.01 14.60 4.20
CA GLU A 111 -7.43 15.77 3.52
C GLU A 111 -6.64 16.64 4.51
N MET A 112 -5.42 17.02 4.12
CA MET A 112 -4.48 17.76 4.98
C MET A 112 -4.13 19.17 4.47
N ASP A 113 -4.43 19.50 3.21
CA ASP A 113 -4.05 20.79 2.59
C ASP A 113 -4.45 22.00 3.45
N GLY A 114 -5.68 22.01 3.98
CA GLY A 114 -6.18 23.08 4.84
C GLY A 114 -5.47 23.16 6.20
N ILE A 115 -5.02 22.04 6.76
CA ILE A 115 -4.28 22.01 8.02
C ILE A 115 -2.85 22.50 7.78
N ILE A 116 -2.21 22.05 6.70
CA ILE A 116 -0.86 22.43 6.31
C ILE A 116 -0.79 23.92 6.00
N ALA A 117 -1.77 24.47 5.26
CA ALA A 117 -1.84 25.91 4.98
C ALA A 117 -1.90 26.79 6.25
N ASN A 118 -2.49 26.26 7.33
CA ASN A 118 -2.65 26.94 8.61
C ASN A 118 -1.46 26.79 9.57
N LEU A 119 -0.39 26.08 9.19
CA LEU A 119 0.86 26.05 9.96
C LEU A 119 1.42 27.48 10.10
N LYS A 120 1.86 27.82 11.31
CA LYS A 120 2.39 29.16 11.62
C LYS A 120 3.85 29.29 11.20
N GLU A 121 4.61 28.22 11.40
CA GLU A 121 6.02 28.12 11.09
C GLU A 121 6.18 27.72 9.61
N GLU A 122 6.61 28.66 8.78
CA GLU A 122 6.79 28.44 7.34
C GLU A 122 7.76 27.29 7.02
N GLU A 123 8.75 27.06 7.88
CA GLU A 123 9.71 25.97 7.73
C GLU A 123 9.10 24.55 7.88
N LEU A 124 7.91 24.46 8.48
CA LEU A 124 7.18 23.20 8.64
C LEU A 124 6.27 22.87 7.45
N LYS A 125 5.85 23.87 6.68
CA LYS A 125 4.86 23.68 5.59
C LYS A 125 5.37 22.75 4.51
N LYS A 126 6.57 23.01 4.00
CA LYS A 126 7.13 22.22 2.89
C LYS A 126 7.33 20.74 3.28
N PRO A 127 7.99 20.38 4.39
CA PRO A 127 8.11 18.99 4.81
C PRO A 127 6.76 18.30 5.05
N ALA A 128 5.77 19.00 5.62
CA ALA A 128 4.44 18.45 5.84
C ALA A 128 3.69 18.17 4.53
N GLU A 129 3.75 19.12 3.59
CA GLU A 129 3.17 18.99 2.25
C GLU A 129 3.81 17.84 1.48
N GLU A 130 5.14 17.81 1.40
CA GLU A 130 5.86 16.76 0.67
C GLU A 130 5.60 15.38 1.30
N ALA A 131 5.53 15.27 2.64
CA ALA A 131 5.17 14.03 3.31
C ALA A 131 3.74 13.59 2.96
N TYR A 132 2.77 14.51 3.01
CA TYR A 132 1.38 14.21 2.66
C TYR A 132 1.26 13.75 1.20
N GLN A 133 1.89 14.46 0.27
CA GLN A 133 1.88 14.10 -1.15
C GLN A 133 2.56 12.75 -1.42
N ALA A 134 3.67 12.44 -0.74
CA ALA A 134 4.31 11.12 -0.83
C ALA A 134 3.38 10.01 -0.32
N TYR A 135 2.65 10.25 0.77
CA TYR A 135 1.67 9.30 1.29
C TYR A 135 0.50 9.07 0.32
N VAL A 136 -0.05 10.14 -0.27
CA VAL A 136 -1.13 10.04 -1.27
C VAL A 136 -0.67 9.24 -2.49
N LYS A 137 0.53 9.55 -3.01
CA LYS A 137 1.11 8.79 -4.13
C LYS A 137 1.33 7.33 -3.78
N ARG A 138 1.84 7.02 -2.59
CA ARG A 138 1.98 5.64 -2.10
C ARG A 138 0.64 4.91 -2.12
N TYR A 139 -0.43 5.54 -1.63
CA TYR A 139 -1.76 4.94 -1.62
C TYR A 139 -2.31 4.74 -3.04
N ASP A 140 -2.11 5.70 -3.93
CA ASP A 140 -2.51 5.58 -5.33
C ASP A 140 -1.75 4.47 -6.06
N THR A 141 -0.43 4.36 -5.83
CA THR A 141 0.38 3.24 -6.31
C THR A 141 -0.12 1.92 -5.76
N PHE A 142 -0.52 1.86 -4.49
CA PHE A 142 -1.08 0.64 -3.90
C PHE A 142 -2.38 0.20 -4.57
N LYS A 143 -3.29 1.12 -4.93
CA LYS A 143 -4.51 0.74 -5.67
C LYS A 143 -4.15 0.08 -7.01
N SER A 144 -3.23 0.67 -7.75
CA SER A 144 -2.72 0.09 -9.00
C SER A 144 -2.03 -1.26 -8.76
N LEU A 145 -1.26 -1.38 -7.68
CA LEU A 145 -0.58 -2.62 -7.29
C LEU A 145 -1.60 -3.74 -7.01
N PHE A 146 -2.64 -3.44 -6.25
CA PHE A 146 -3.73 -4.37 -5.95
C PHE A 146 -4.41 -4.88 -7.23
N GLU A 147 -4.79 -3.97 -8.13
CA GLU A 147 -5.41 -4.33 -9.42
C GLU A 147 -4.48 -5.18 -10.30
N SER A 148 -3.18 -4.86 -10.33
CA SER A 148 -2.18 -5.62 -11.09
C SER A 148 -1.97 -7.02 -10.50
N TYR A 149 -1.97 -7.17 -9.18
CA TYR A 149 -1.94 -8.47 -8.54
C TYR A 149 -3.18 -9.31 -8.86
N GLU A 150 -4.39 -8.72 -8.84
CA GLU A 150 -5.60 -9.46 -9.20
C GLU A 150 -5.52 -10.02 -10.62
N LYS A 151 -5.07 -9.20 -11.58
CA LYS A 151 -4.83 -9.66 -12.96
C LYS A 151 -3.77 -10.74 -13.03
N TRP A 152 -2.67 -10.59 -12.30
CA TRP A 152 -1.61 -11.59 -12.28
C TRP A 152 -2.10 -12.93 -11.75
N ILE A 153 -2.86 -12.93 -10.65
CA ILE A 153 -3.49 -14.12 -10.08
C ILE A 153 -4.47 -14.76 -11.08
N GLU A 154 -5.29 -13.97 -11.78
CA GLU A 154 -6.20 -14.47 -12.83
C GLU A 154 -5.43 -15.13 -13.99
N HIS A 155 -4.33 -14.53 -14.44
CA HIS A 155 -3.46 -15.10 -15.46
C HIS A 155 -2.80 -16.40 -14.99
N GLU A 156 -2.36 -16.47 -13.74
CA GLU A 156 -1.80 -17.69 -13.14
C GLU A 156 -2.86 -18.79 -13.07
N GLN A 157 -4.08 -18.51 -12.60
CA GLN A 157 -5.19 -19.48 -12.59
C GLN A 157 -5.51 -20.01 -13.99
N SER A 158 -5.59 -19.11 -14.99
CA SER A 158 -5.85 -19.48 -16.39
C SER A 158 -4.74 -20.36 -16.99
N LEU A 159 -3.49 -20.04 -16.67
CA LEU A 159 -2.33 -20.85 -17.06
C LEU A 159 -2.39 -22.24 -16.43
N TYR A 160 -2.67 -22.34 -15.14
CA TYR A 160 -2.78 -23.63 -14.46
C TYR A 160 -3.96 -24.47 -14.95
N GLU A 161 -5.11 -23.86 -15.27
CA GLU A 161 -6.23 -24.58 -15.87
C GLU A 161 -5.88 -25.13 -17.27
N GLN A 162 -5.18 -24.34 -18.09
CA GLN A 162 -4.66 -24.79 -19.37
C GLN A 162 -3.70 -25.97 -19.24
N LEU A 163 -2.87 -25.98 -18.19
CA LEU A 163 -1.93 -27.07 -17.90
C LEU A 163 -2.61 -28.36 -17.40
N LYS A 164 -3.87 -28.31 -16.92
CA LYS A 164 -4.64 -29.52 -16.58
C LYS A 164 -5.18 -30.25 -17.81
N SER A 165 -5.45 -29.52 -18.89
CA SER A 165 -6.10 -30.09 -20.07
C SER A 165 -5.08 -30.73 -21.01
N GLU A 166 -5.24 -32.03 -21.28
CA GLU A 166 -4.40 -32.80 -22.20
C GLU A 166 -4.50 -32.30 -23.66
N ASP A 167 -5.55 -31.54 -23.99
CA ASP A 167 -5.82 -31.03 -25.34
C ASP A 167 -5.26 -29.61 -25.58
N THR A 168 -4.71 -28.95 -24.55
CA THR A 168 -4.20 -27.59 -24.70
C THR A 168 -2.95 -27.58 -25.57
N LYS A 169 -3.00 -26.81 -26.65
CA LYS A 169 -1.85 -26.64 -27.56
C LYS A 169 -0.72 -25.88 -26.85
N LEU A 170 0.53 -26.33 -27.03
CA LEU A 170 1.74 -25.68 -26.53
C LEU A 170 1.80 -24.16 -26.84
N LYS A 171 1.34 -23.76 -28.03
CA LYS A 171 1.24 -22.34 -28.42
C LYS A 171 0.33 -21.52 -27.49
N SER A 172 -0.76 -22.11 -27.00
CA SER A 172 -1.68 -21.47 -26.06
C SER A 172 -1.01 -21.30 -24.69
N ILE A 173 -0.33 -22.35 -24.22
CA ILE A 173 0.42 -22.32 -22.95
C ILE A 173 1.50 -21.24 -22.98
N ASN A 174 2.29 -21.17 -24.05
CA ASN A 174 3.33 -20.13 -24.19
C ASN A 174 2.75 -18.72 -24.26
N LYS A 175 1.54 -18.55 -24.81
CA LYS A 175 0.83 -17.26 -24.76
C LYS A 175 0.42 -16.89 -23.33
N ALA A 176 -0.16 -17.84 -22.59
CA ALA A 176 -0.56 -17.64 -21.20
C ALA A 176 0.64 -17.34 -20.28
N VAL A 177 1.78 -18.01 -20.49
CA VAL A 177 3.06 -17.69 -19.82
C VAL A 177 3.49 -16.26 -20.09
N ALA A 178 3.46 -15.81 -21.34
CA ALA A 178 3.83 -14.44 -21.69
C ALA A 178 2.91 -13.39 -21.04
N GLU A 179 1.59 -13.63 -21.04
CA GLU A 179 0.60 -12.77 -20.38
C GLU A 179 0.82 -12.71 -18.86
N ARG A 180 1.06 -13.86 -18.23
CA ARG A 180 1.40 -13.94 -16.80
C ARG A 180 2.65 -13.13 -16.49
N ASN A 181 3.74 -13.31 -17.26
CA ASN A 181 5.00 -12.63 -16.99
C ASN A 181 4.91 -11.12 -17.19
N GLU A 182 4.10 -10.66 -18.13
CA GLU A 182 3.83 -9.23 -18.29
C GLU A 182 3.11 -8.66 -17.06
N ALA A 183 2.12 -9.37 -16.52
CA ALA A 183 1.45 -8.96 -15.29
C ALA A 183 2.43 -8.96 -14.08
N TYR A 184 3.31 -9.96 -13.98
CA TYR A 184 4.37 -10.01 -12.96
C TYR A 184 5.29 -8.78 -13.02
N ARG A 185 5.80 -8.41 -14.20
CA ARG A 185 6.67 -7.23 -14.35
C ARG A 185 5.98 -5.95 -13.89
N GLN A 186 4.69 -5.79 -14.20
CA GLN A 186 3.90 -4.64 -13.77
C GLN A 186 3.75 -4.60 -12.24
N VAL A 187 3.56 -5.76 -11.60
CA VAL A 187 3.52 -5.87 -10.13
C VAL A 187 4.86 -5.46 -9.52
N GLU A 188 5.99 -5.94 -10.05
CA GLU A 188 7.32 -5.58 -9.52
C GLU A 188 7.60 -4.08 -9.65
N GLU A 189 7.31 -3.47 -10.81
CA GLU A 189 7.48 -2.02 -10.99
C GLU A 189 6.66 -1.22 -9.97
N LEU A 190 5.42 -1.64 -9.72
CA LEU A 190 4.54 -1.00 -8.75
C LEU A 190 5.00 -1.24 -7.29
N LYS A 191 5.59 -2.41 -6.98
CA LYS A 191 6.21 -2.67 -5.67
C LYS A 191 7.38 -1.73 -5.41
N THR A 192 8.26 -1.53 -6.39
CA THR A 192 9.38 -0.57 -6.29
C THR A 192 8.85 0.85 -6.05
N GLN A 193 7.86 1.30 -6.84
CA GLN A 193 7.27 2.63 -6.66
C GLN A 193 6.59 2.78 -5.27
N PHE A 194 5.89 1.75 -4.80
CA PHE A 194 5.27 1.76 -3.47
C PHE A 194 6.33 1.88 -2.36
N ASN A 195 7.43 1.14 -2.47
CA ASN A 195 8.55 1.21 -1.53
C ASN A 195 9.23 2.59 -1.54
N ASP A 196 9.45 3.15 -2.73
CA ASP A 196 10.04 4.49 -2.90
C ASP A 196 9.19 5.56 -2.21
N TYR A 197 7.88 5.57 -2.46
CA TYR A 197 6.99 6.53 -1.80
C TYR A 197 6.85 6.26 -0.30
N THR A 198 6.94 5.01 0.15
CA THR A 198 7.00 4.65 1.58
C THR A 198 8.24 5.26 2.24
N THR A 199 9.40 5.13 1.62
CA THR A 199 10.68 5.69 2.11
C THR A 199 10.65 7.21 2.11
N GLN A 200 10.15 7.83 1.04
CA GLN A 200 9.97 9.28 0.94
C GLN A 200 9.05 9.80 2.05
N PHE A 201 7.87 9.20 2.23
CA PHE A 201 6.94 9.56 3.30
C PHE A 201 7.62 9.48 4.67
N ASN A 202 8.24 8.35 5.00
CA ASN A 202 8.88 8.16 6.31
C ASN A 202 10.01 9.15 6.57
N THR A 203 10.79 9.49 5.55
CA THR A 203 11.89 10.46 5.63
C THR A 203 11.35 11.88 5.85
N LEU A 204 10.38 12.29 5.06
CA LEU A 204 9.79 13.64 5.13
C LEU A 204 8.97 13.83 6.41
N LYS A 205 8.23 12.80 6.83
CA LYS A 205 7.54 12.74 8.12
C LYS A 205 8.52 12.95 9.28
N SER A 206 9.65 12.24 9.26
CA SER A 206 10.70 12.39 10.28
C SER A 206 11.30 13.80 10.29
N SER A 207 11.53 14.39 9.10
CA SER A 207 12.03 15.77 8.97
C SER A 207 11.04 16.80 9.52
N PHE A 208 9.74 16.62 9.25
CA PHE A 208 8.69 17.45 9.83
C PHE A 208 8.72 17.36 11.37
N TYR A 209 8.83 16.15 11.94
CA TYR A 209 8.89 15.94 13.39
C TYR A 209 10.09 16.63 14.05
N GLU A 210 11.27 16.47 13.46
CA GLU A 210 12.50 17.09 13.95
C GLU A 210 12.37 18.62 13.99
N LYS A 211 11.90 19.22 12.89
CA LYS A 211 11.71 20.67 12.78
C LYS A 211 10.61 21.20 13.72
N ALA A 212 9.57 20.41 13.94
CA ALA A 212 8.51 20.73 14.87
C ALA A 212 8.91 20.53 16.35
N GLY A 213 10.14 20.04 16.63
CA GLY A 213 10.61 19.73 17.98
C GLY A 213 9.87 18.56 18.63
N LEU A 214 9.24 17.68 17.83
CA LEU A 214 8.47 16.53 18.29
C LEU A 214 9.42 15.35 18.50
N GLN A 215 9.42 14.79 19.71
CA GLN A 215 10.20 13.60 20.05
C GLN A 215 9.44 12.35 19.59
N VAL A 216 9.98 11.63 18.61
CA VAL A 216 9.37 10.39 18.10
C VAL A 216 10.43 9.30 18.08
N LYS A 217 10.08 8.10 18.56
CA LYS A 217 10.97 6.94 18.44
C LYS A 217 11.16 6.66 16.96
N LYS A 218 12.40 6.73 16.47
CA LYS A 218 12.73 6.39 15.09
C LYS A 218 12.34 4.92 14.85
N PRO A 219 11.43 4.60 13.92
CA PRO A 219 11.20 3.21 13.56
C PRO A 219 12.51 2.64 12.97
N GLU A 220 12.81 1.38 13.29
CA GLU A 220 13.90 0.66 12.64
C GLU A 220 13.65 0.68 11.14
N GLN A 221 14.62 1.17 10.37
CA GLN A 221 14.50 1.14 8.92
C GLN A 221 14.48 -0.32 8.47
N PRO A 222 13.54 -0.70 7.58
CA PRO A 222 13.64 -1.97 6.88
C PRO A 222 15.02 -2.02 6.22
N LYS A 223 15.74 -3.13 6.37
CA LYS A 223 16.96 -3.34 5.61
C LYS A 223 16.60 -3.25 4.13
N GLU A 224 17.37 -2.45 3.40
CA GLU A 224 17.37 -2.39 1.94
C GLU A 224 17.50 -3.83 1.43
N ASN A 225 16.39 -4.39 0.93
CA ASN A 225 16.44 -5.62 0.16
C ASN A 225 16.74 -5.20 -1.26
N ASP A 226 17.51 -6.01 -1.97
CA ASP A 226 17.79 -5.82 -3.39
C ASP A 226 16.45 -5.71 -4.15
N ASP A 227 16.08 -4.48 -4.52
CA ASP A 227 14.86 -4.13 -5.26
C ASP A 227 15.04 -4.38 -6.78
N SER A 228 16.09 -5.11 -7.18
CA SER A 228 16.17 -5.61 -8.55
C SER A 228 14.99 -6.53 -8.82
N VAL A 229 14.36 -6.36 -9.99
CA VAL A 229 13.37 -7.30 -10.52
C VAL A 229 14.04 -8.66 -10.46
N ASP A 230 13.53 -9.53 -9.59
CA ASP A 230 14.07 -10.87 -9.48
C ASP A 230 13.76 -11.59 -10.80
N PRO A 231 14.77 -11.82 -11.66
CA PRO A 231 14.54 -12.50 -12.93
C PRO A 231 14.12 -13.94 -12.70
N GLU A 232 14.34 -14.47 -11.49
CA GLU A 232 14.01 -15.85 -11.10
C GLU A 232 12.50 -16.10 -11.20
N LEU A 233 11.67 -15.10 -10.86
CA LEU A 233 10.21 -15.20 -10.96
C LEU A 233 9.65 -15.11 -12.39
N GLU A 234 10.44 -14.76 -13.41
CA GLU A 234 10.01 -14.84 -14.81
C GLU A 234 10.03 -16.27 -15.32
N ILE A 235 8.90 -16.72 -15.85
CA ILE A 235 8.79 -18.07 -16.37
C ILE A 235 9.31 -18.14 -17.81
N PRO A 236 10.29 -19.01 -18.16
CA PRO A 236 10.71 -19.16 -19.54
C PRO A 236 9.61 -19.82 -20.40
N PRO A 237 9.53 -19.49 -21.71
CA PRO A 237 8.67 -20.21 -22.64
C PRO A 237 8.99 -21.71 -22.67
N ILE A 238 7.97 -22.55 -22.84
CA ILE A 238 8.15 -24.00 -22.96
C ILE A 238 8.60 -24.31 -24.40
N GLU A 239 9.82 -24.83 -24.53
CA GLU A 239 10.37 -25.31 -25.80
C GLU A 239 9.73 -26.66 -26.21
N ASN A 240 9.47 -26.83 -27.50
CA ASN A 240 9.13 -28.13 -28.07
C ASN A 240 10.42 -28.95 -28.18
N ASP A 241 10.57 -30.03 -27.41
CA ASP A 241 11.80 -30.82 -27.41
C ASP A 241 11.97 -31.72 -28.65
N GLY A 242 11.02 -31.66 -29.59
CA GLY A 242 11.09 -32.40 -30.84
C GLY A 242 10.85 -33.90 -30.67
N SER A 243 10.37 -34.36 -29.51
CA SER A 243 9.77 -35.69 -29.41
C SER A 243 8.37 -35.64 -30.06
N GLU A 244 8.24 -36.39 -31.16
CA GLU A 244 7.05 -36.52 -32.01
C GLU A 244 5.81 -37.05 -31.29
#